data_AF-A0A6F8TXM6-F1
#
_entry.id   AF-A0A6F8TXM6-F1
#
_cell.length_a   1.000
_cell.length_b   1.000
_cell.length_c   1.000
_cell.angle_alpha   90.00
_cell.angle_beta   90.00
_cell.angle_gamma   90.00
#
_symmetry.space_group_name_H-M   'P 1'
#
loop_
_entity.id
_entity.type
_entity.pdbx_description
1 polymer ?
#
loop_
_entity_poly.entity_id
_entity_poly.type
_entity_poly.pdbx_seq_one_letter_code
_entity_poly.pdbx_strand_id
1 'polypeptide(L)'
;MKGNNVTLRKQFLLRVLSILVVIAVISGFTQLYFMKKQIVNQTNEQAEAVANTVKRGLEQTELATETIEHQIDLKLVAHMKHIATQLKEKSADEITKEELIDIRDQLGLSGISIFKEAPSKDDYIAVQSTEEQEIGFSFKKFGYYEAGKRLVSGEVPEVPGATFTDQYTLVLPIAQAGSGIEQSGFYKFAYYHVEGTDFTINPFIEANEVYEYMKNVGPETEIKQLVKESDIVEEIGVLNPKVFADPSLEKQIYPPVKKIEAGTFRYGTPKDEEMVADSNPVTISYIEKVKGEKRYKMFIPIDDNRTIYLSLDYEKMSGPLYRHSIILIISGLASLIVLFLLTARFFNRIYENLQHIKNQITSLEEGDLTVKSDIKDGSELELLSQSTNRMVDKLNQLVAETHKQATKAQRLSILLEAEASDSVEKMYTLSTEATIKAREQLNEFTAFLEDITESMKGYPETGSSEKILSRVEALKEIAHERTAATTDTTITLSDLIQSLHGQARELSDISNRLIKYMEKFTL
;
A
#
# COMPACT_ATOMS: atom_id res chain seq x y z
N MET A 1 27.23 -23.80 27.70
CA MET A 1 27.36 -23.23 26.33
C MET A 1 27.53 -21.73 26.45
N LYS A 2 28.71 -21.19 26.09
CA LYS A 2 28.99 -19.74 26.12
C LYS A 2 28.08 -19.06 25.09
N GLY A 3 27.18 -18.20 25.55
CA GLY A 3 26.32 -17.40 24.67
C GLY A 3 27.19 -16.52 23.78
N ASN A 4 27.04 -16.63 22.46
CA ASN A 4 27.68 -15.73 21.50
C ASN A 4 27.28 -14.29 21.86
N ASN A 5 28.24 -13.48 22.32
CA ASN A 5 28.02 -12.06 22.60
C ASN A 5 27.75 -11.32 21.28
N VAL A 6 26.48 -11.29 20.87
CA VAL A 6 26.01 -10.52 19.72
C VAL A 6 26.20 -9.04 20.03
N THR A 7 26.98 -8.33 19.21
CA THR A 7 27.22 -6.89 19.37
C THR A 7 25.90 -6.10 19.32
N LEU A 8 25.83 -4.96 20.01
CA LEU A 8 24.66 -4.06 19.97
C LEU A 8 24.24 -3.72 18.54
N ARG A 9 25.22 -3.52 17.64
CA ARG A 9 25.02 -3.36 16.19
C ARG A 9 24.21 -4.50 15.59
N LYS A 10 24.65 -5.75 15.78
CA LYS A 10 23.98 -6.92 15.19
C LYS A 10 22.61 -7.15 15.83
N GLN A 11 22.45 -6.89 17.13
CA GLN A 11 21.15 -6.97 17.81
C GLN A 11 20.15 -5.95 17.24
N PHE A 12 20.57 -4.70 17.06
CA PHE A 12 19.72 -3.65 16.49
C PHE A 12 19.30 -3.98 15.06
N LEU A 13 20.25 -4.32 14.19
CA LEU A 13 19.96 -4.67 12.79
C LEU A 13 19.04 -5.88 12.67
N LEU A 14 19.24 -6.92 13.50
CA LEU A 14 18.34 -8.08 13.53
C LEU A 14 16.94 -7.70 14.00
N ARG A 15 16.79 -6.86 15.02
CA ARG A 15 15.47 -6.42 15.50
C ARG A 15 14.73 -5.61 14.43
N VAL A 16 15.41 -4.66 13.79
CA VAL A 16 14.83 -3.87 12.70
C VAL A 16 14.43 -4.77 11.54
N LEU A 17 15.31 -5.68 11.12
CA LEU A 17 15.00 -6.64 10.05
C LEU A 17 13.78 -7.50 10.40
N SER A 18 13.71 -8.06 11.61
CA SER A 18 12.57 -8.86 12.05
C SER A 18 11.27 -8.08 12.01
N ILE A 19 11.26 -6.81 12.45
CA ILE A 19 10.09 -5.94 12.39
C ILE A 19 9.68 -5.69 10.93
N LEU A 20 10.63 -5.37 10.05
CA LEU A 20 10.35 -5.13 8.63
C LEU A 20 9.83 -6.39 7.92
N VAL A 21 10.34 -7.58 8.27
CA VAL A 21 9.84 -8.86 7.75
C VAL A 21 8.41 -9.10 8.21
N VAL A 22 8.10 -8.86 9.48
CA VAL A 22 6.72 -8.98 9.99
C VAL A 22 5.78 -8.03 9.26
N ILE A 23 6.19 -6.76 9.07
CA ILE A 23 5.43 -5.78 8.31
C ILE A 23 5.23 -6.25 6.87
N ALA A 24 6.28 -6.74 6.20
CA ALA A 24 6.21 -7.24 4.83
C ALA A 24 5.26 -8.42 4.69
N VAL A 25 5.27 -9.37 5.64
CA VAL A 25 4.38 -10.54 5.64
C VAL A 25 2.93 -10.12 5.85
N ILE A 26 2.66 -9.29 6.86
CA ILE A 26 1.30 -8.79 7.16
C ILE A 26 0.78 -7.98 5.97
N SER A 27 1.55 -6.98 5.52
CA SER A 27 1.18 -6.12 4.40
C SER A 27 0.98 -6.93 3.12
N GLY A 28 1.87 -7.89 2.84
CA GLY A 28 1.76 -8.77 1.67
C GLY A 28 0.50 -9.63 1.71
N PHE A 29 0.19 -10.24 2.85
CA PHE A 29 -1.04 -11.03 3.01
C PHE A 29 -2.29 -10.16 2.84
N THR A 30 -2.33 -8.99 3.50
CA THR A 30 -3.42 -8.03 3.38
C THR A 30 -3.60 -7.59 1.92
N GLN A 31 -2.51 -7.24 1.22
CA GLN A 31 -2.55 -6.80 -0.16
C GLN A 31 -3.03 -7.90 -1.11
N LEU A 32 -2.58 -9.15 -0.93
CA LEU A 32 -3.06 -10.28 -1.72
C LEU A 32 -4.56 -10.55 -1.51
N TYR A 33 -5.04 -10.43 -0.27
CA TYR A 33 -6.46 -10.58 0.05
C TYR A 33 -7.31 -9.50 -0.62
N PHE A 34 -6.93 -8.22 -0.48
CA PHE A 34 -7.65 -7.11 -1.12
C PHE A 34 -7.56 -7.17 -2.64
N MET A 35 -6.41 -7.54 -3.20
CA MET A 35 -6.23 -7.73 -4.65
C MET A 35 -7.22 -8.75 -5.20
N LYS A 36 -7.35 -9.94 -4.59
CA LYS A 36 -8.29 -10.96 -5.06
C LYS A 36 -9.73 -10.43 -5.07
N LYS A 37 -10.13 -9.72 -4.01
CA LYS A 37 -11.47 -9.13 -3.92
C LYS A 37 -11.68 -8.02 -4.95
N GLN A 38 -10.70 -7.14 -5.10
CA GLN A 38 -10.76 -6.02 -6.04
C GLN A 38 -10.84 -6.49 -7.50
N ILE A 39 -10.05 -7.51 -7.87
CA ILE A 39 -10.10 -8.08 -9.22
C ILE A 39 -11.49 -8.63 -9.53
N VAL A 40 -12.09 -9.38 -8.61
CA VAL A 40 -13.44 -9.93 -8.81
C VAL A 40 -14.47 -8.79 -8.92
N ASN A 41 -14.43 -7.82 -8.01
CA ASN A 41 -15.39 -6.71 -8.02
C ASN A 41 -15.26 -5.85 -9.29
N GLN A 42 -14.04 -5.46 -9.66
CA GLN A 42 -13.82 -4.62 -10.86
C GLN A 42 -14.13 -5.39 -12.15
N THR A 43 -13.88 -6.70 -12.19
CA THR A 43 -14.30 -7.54 -13.32
C THR A 43 -15.82 -7.58 -13.41
N ASN A 44 -16.53 -7.73 -12.29
CA ASN A 44 -17.99 -7.69 -12.28
C ASN A 44 -18.54 -6.34 -12.73
N GLU A 45 -18.02 -5.23 -12.21
CA GLU A 45 -18.42 -3.87 -12.59
C GLU A 45 -18.21 -3.62 -14.09
N GLN A 46 -17.07 -4.06 -14.64
CA GLN A 46 -16.79 -3.94 -16.06
C GLN A 46 -17.72 -4.83 -16.91
N ALA A 47 -18.00 -6.06 -16.47
CA ALA A 47 -18.95 -6.95 -17.14
C ALA A 47 -20.36 -6.37 -17.14
N GLU A 48 -20.80 -5.78 -16.03
CA GLU A 48 -22.10 -5.13 -15.90
C GLU A 48 -22.21 -3.89 -16.80
N ALA A 49 -21.15 -3.09 -16.92
CA ALA A 49 -21.11 -1.96 -17.83
C ALA A 49 -21.26 -2.39 -19.30
N VAL A 50 -20.56 -3.45 -19.71
CA VAL A 50 -20.70 -4.04 -21.04
C VAL A 50 -22.12 -4.55 -21.25
N ALA A 51 -22.65 -5.29 -20.28
CA ALA A 51 -24.00 -5.83 -20.35
C ALA A 51 -25.09 -4.77 -20.49
N ASN A 52 -24.99 -3.68 -19.74
CA ASN A 52 -25.91 -2.56 -19.86
C ASN A 52 -25.80 -1.87 -21.23
N THR A 53 -24.61 -1.86 -21.83
CA THR A 53 -24.40 -1.34 -23.19
C THR A 53 -25.06 -2.26 -24.21
N VAL A 54 -24.84 -3.57 -24.10
CA VAL A 54 -25.45 -4.58 -24.98
C VAL A 54 -26.97 -4.55 -24.87
N LYS A 55 -27.51 -4.61 -23.65
CA LYS A 55 -28.95 -4.56 -23.39
C LYS A 55 -29.58 -3.33 -24.04
N ARG A 56 -28.98 -2.15 -23.87
CA ARG A 56 -29.49 -0.90 -24.45
C ARG A 56 -29.42 -0.89 -25.97
N GLY A 57 -28.32 -1.36 -26.56
CA GLY A 57 -28.20 -1.46 -28.02
C GLY A 57 -29.25 -2.39 -28.62
N LEU A 58 -29.50 -3.53 -27.96
CA LEU A 58 -30.55 -4.46 -28.39
C LEU A 58 -31.95 -3.88 -28.23
N GLU A 59 -32.28 -3.28 -27.08
CA GLU A 59 -33.57 -2.61 -26.86
C GLU A 59 -33.83 -1.50 -27.88
N GLN A 60 -32.80 -0.73 -28.26
CA GLN A 60 -32.92 0.34 -29.25
C GLN A 60 -33.17 -0.18 -30.67
N THR A 61 -32.43 -1.21 -31.08
CA THR A 61 -32.58 -1.81 -32.42
C THR A 61 -33.88 -2.60 -32.53
N GLU A 62 -34.31 -3.25 -31.46
CA GLU A 62 -35.61 -3.91 -31.37
C GLU A 62 -36.75 -2.91 -31.48
N LEU A 63 -36.76 -1.86 -30.67
CA LEU A 63 -37.79 -0.81 -30.74
C LEU A 63 -37.88 -0.19 -32.14
N ALA A 64 -36.73 0.04 -32.79
CA ALA A 64 -36.70 0.55 -34.15
C ALA A 64 -37.32 -0.44 -35.15
N THR A 65 -37.00 -1.72 -35.01
CA THR A 65 -37.52 -2.82 -35.84
C THR A 65 -39.04 -2.96 -35.67
N GLU A 66 -39.52 -3.02 -34.43
CA GLU A 66 -40.94 -3.07 -34.10
C GLU A 66 -41.71 -1.85 -34.62
N THR A 67 -41.12 -0.65 -34.49
CA THR A 67 -41.76 0.59 -34.97
C THR A 67 -41.93 0.57 -36.49
N ILE A 68 -40.93 0.11 -37.24
CA ILE A 68 -41.00 -0.02 -38.70
C ILE A 68 -42.08 -1.03 -39.09
N GLU A 69 -42.06 -2.21 -38.46
CA GLU A 69 -43.06 -3.25 -38.70
C GLU A 69 -44.47 -2.80 -38.36
N HIS A 70 -44.66 -2.07 -37.27
CA HIS A 70 -45.96 -1.55 -36.86
C HIS A 70 -46.54 -0.56 -37.88
N GLN A 71 -45.71 0.28 -38.51
CA GLN A 71 -46.20 1.15 -39.59
C GLN A 71 -46.69 0.36 -40.80
N ILE A 72 -46.03 -0.76 -41.11
CA ILE A 72 -46.46 -1.67 -42.16
C ILE A 72 -47.77 -2.34 -41.77
N ASP A 73 -47.93 -2.72 -40.49
CA ASP A 73 -49.17 -3.31 -39.97
C ASP A 73 -50.35 -2.37 -40.16
N LEU A 74 -50.21 -1.12 -39.71
CA LEU A 74 -51.28 -0.13 -39.85
C LEU A 74 -51.67 0.10 -41.32
N LYS A 75 -50.69 0.06 -42.24
CA LYS A 75 -50.94 0.15 -43.68
C LYS A 75 -51.71 -1.07 -44.20
N LEU A 76 -51.30 -2.29 -43.83
CA LEU A 76 -51.99 -3.53 -44.19
C LEU A 76 -53.41 -3.57 -43.61
N VAL A 77 -53.61 -3.13 -42.37
CA VAL A 77 -54.93 -3.02 -41.73
C VAL A 77 -55.84 -2.06 -42.50
N ALA A 78 -55.30 -0.91 -42.93
CA ALA A 78 -56.05 0.02 -43.76
C ALA A 78 -56.43 -0.60 -45.12
N HIS A 79 -55.52 -1.35 -45.75
CA HIS A 79 -55.80 -2.08 -46.99
C HIS A 79 -56.87 -3.16 -46.78
N MET A 80 -56.77 -3.99 -45.74
CA MET A 80 -57.77 -5.02 -45.41
C MET A 80 -59.17 -4.43 -45.26
N LYS A 81 -59.32 -3.32 -44.53
CA LYS A 81 -60.61 -2.66 -44.33
C LYS A 81 -61.15 -2.08 -45.64
N HIS A 82 -60.28 -1.60 -46.53
CA HIS A 82 -60.68 -1.16 -47.86
C HIS A 82 -61.15 -2.33 -48.73
N ILE A 83 -60.40 -3.42 -48.78
CA ILE A 83 -60.78 -4.65 -49.52
C ILE A 83 -62.13 -5.17 -48.99
N ALA A 84 -62.30 -5.23 -47.67
CA ALA A 84 -63.55 -5.64 -47.03
C ALA A 84 -64.74 -4.79 -47.50
N THR A 85 -64.56 -3.47 -47.63
CA THR A 85 -65.64 -2.58 -48.11
C THR A 85 -66.05 -2.90 -49.54
N GLN A 86 -65.12 -3.34 -50.40
CA GLN A 86 -65.42 -3.72 -51.78
C GLN A 86 -66.08 -5.11 -51.89
N LEU A 87 -65.82 -6.02 -50.94
CA LEU A 87 -66.26 -7.42 -50.98
C LEU A 87 -67.45 -7.74 -50.06
N LYS A 88 -67.85 -6.83 -49.15
CA LYS A 88 -68.82 -7.09 -48.07
C LYS A 88 -70.19 -7.62 -48.53
N GLU A 89 -70.62 -7.33 -49.75
CA GLU A 89 -71.91 -7.77 -50.28
C GLU A 89 -71.87 -9.15 -50.95
N LYS A 90 -70.72 -9.83 -50.93
CA LYS A 90 -70.50 -11.13 -51.55
C LYS A 90 -70.24 -12.22 -50.51
N SER A 91 -70.51 -13.46 -50.89
CA SER A 91 -70.02 -14.65 -50.21
C SER A 91 -68.66 -15.08 -50.76
N ALA A 92 -67.94 -15.91 -50.00
CA ALA A 92 -66.63 -16.44 -50.37
C ALA A 92 -66.60 -17.07 -51.78
N ASP A 93 -67.70 -17.75 -52.16
CA ASP A 93 -67.80 -18.52 -53.41
C ASP A 93 -68.11 -17.60 -54.62
N GLU A 94 -68.55 -16.37 -54.38
CA GLU A 94 -68.83 -15.35 -55.41
C GLU A 94 -67.61 -14.48 -55.74
N ILE A 95 -66.53 -14.57 -54.95
CA ILE A 95 -65.32 -13.78 -55.14
C ILE A 95 -64.44 -14.46 -56.20
N THR A 96 -64.21 -13.74 -57.31
CA THR A 96 -63.42 -14.26 -58.43
C THR A 96 -61.95 -13.88 -58.33
N LYS A 97 -61.08 -14.64 -59.00
CA LYS A 97 -59.62 -14.38 -59.02
C LYS A 97 -59.32 -13.05 -59.70
N GLU A 98 -60.02 -12.73 -60.77
CA GLU A 98 -59.87 -11.48 -61.54
C GLU A 98 -60.15 -10.25 -60.67
N GLU A 99 -61.20 -10.30 -59.85
CA GLU A 99 -61.52 -9.22 -58.92
C GLU A 99 -60.43 -9.03 -57.86
N LEU A 100 -59.87 -10.13 -57.34
CA LEU A 100 -58.75 -10.03 -56.39
C LEU A 100 -57.48 -9.47 -57.05
N ILE A 101 -57.23 -9.79 -58.32
CA ILE A 101 -56.10 -9.24 -59.09
C ILE A 101 -56.26 -7.73 -59.26
N ASP A 102 -57.45 -7.25 -59.64
CA ASP A 102 -57.71 -5.82 -59.81
C ASP A 102 -57.49 -5.04 -58.51
N ILE A 103 -57.99 -5.58 -57.39
CA ILE A 103 -57.83 -4.99 -56.05
C ILE A 103 -56.36 -5.00 -55.61
N ARG A 104 -55.66 -6.13 -55.84
CA ARG A 104 -54.22 -6.27 -55.53
C ARG A 104 -53.42 -5.19 -56.25
N ASP A 105 -53.64 -5.02 -57.55
CA ASP A 105 -52.90 -4.08 -58.38
C ASP A 105 -53.19 -2.62 -57.99
N GLN A 106 -54.44 -2.31 -57.64
CA GLN A 106 -54.84 -0.98 -57.14
C GLN A 106 -54.13 -0.61 -55.83
N LEU A 107 -53.98 -1.58 -54.92
CA LEU A 107 -53.40 -1.36 -53.59
C LEU A 107 -51.88 -1.59 -53.53
N GLY A 108 -51.28 -2.08 -54.62
CA GLY A 108 -49.86 -2.43 -54.67
C GLY A 108 -49.50 -3.57 -53.71
N LEU A 109 -50.37 -4.56 -53.59
CA LEU A 109 -50.15 -5.76 -52.78
C LEU A 109 -49.42 -6.84 -53.60
N SER A 110 -48.75 -7.77 -52.92
CA SER A 110 -48.17 -8.93 -53.60
C SER A 110 -49.21 -10.00 -53.87
N GLY A 111 -50.21 -10.12 -52.99
CA GLY A 111 -51.36 -10.95 -53.26
C GLY A 111 -52.48 -10.82 -52.23
N ILE A 112 -53.60 -11.45 -52.54
CA ILE A 112 -54.78 -11.51 -51.70
C ILE A 112 -55.34 -12.93 -51.76
N SER A 113 -55.52 -13.54 -50.59
CA SER A 113 -56.17 -14.83 -50.41
C SER A 113 -57.51 -14.66 -49.67
N ILE A 114 -58.48 -15.51 -49.98
CA ILE A 114 -59.78 -15.60 -49.29
C ILE A 114 -59.84 -16.93 -48.57
N PHE A 115 -60.03 -16.86 -47.26
CA PHE A 115 -60.15 -18.01 -46.37
C PHE A 115 -61.60 -18.23 -46.00
N LYS A 116 -62.00 -19.50 -45.92
CA LYS A 116 -63.33 -19.94 -45.50
C LYS A 116 -63.19 -21.10 -44.51
N GLU A 117 -64.16 -21.24 -43.62
CA GLU A 117 -64.26 -22.43 -42.77
C GLU A 117 -64.42 -23.68 -43.65
N ALA A 118 -63.58 -24.69 -43.42
CA ALA A 118 -63.64 -25.93 -44.18
C ALA A 118 -65.01 -26.64 -43.93
N PRO A 119 -65.55 -27.39 -44.91
CA PRO A 119 -66.82 -28.10 -44.74
C PRO A 119 -66.88 -29.04 -43.52
N SER A 120 -65.73 -29.57 -43.12
CA SER A 120 -65.54 -30.41 -41.93
C SER A 120 -65.59 -29.65 -40.60
N LYS A 121 -65.61 -28.31 -40.62
CA LYS A 121 -65.62 -27.41 -39.45
C LYS A 121 -64.47 -27.65 -38.47
N ASP A 122 -63.33 -28.07 -38.99
CA ASP A 122 -62.13 -28.37 -38.22
C ASP A 122 -60.88 -27.65 -38.74
N ASP A 123 -61.05 -26.73 -39.69
CA ASP A 123 -59.97 -25.94 -40.29
C ASP A 123 -60.50 -24.66 -40.97
N TYR A 124 -59.59 -23.73 -41.24
CA TYR A 124 -59.81 -22.59 -42.13
C TYR A 124 -58.82 -22.71 -43.29
N ILE A 125 -59.36 -22.73 -44.51
CA ILE A 125 -58.58 -22.98 -45.72
C ILE A 125 -58.71 -21.85 -46.72
N ALA A 126 -57.62 -21.55 -47.42
CA ALA A 126 -57.66 -20.63 -48.56
C ALA A 126 -58.43 -21.27 -49.71
N VAL A 127 -59.57 -20.68 -50.09
CA VAL A 127 -60.44 -21.17 -51.16
C VAL A 127 -60.24 -20.44 -52.48
N GLN A 128 -59.72 -19.21 -52.44
CA GLN A 128 -59.41 -18.39 -53.60
C GLN A 128 -58.17 -17.55 -53.32
N SER A 129 -57.32 -17.31 -54.32
CA SER A 129 -56.18 -16.40 -54.17
C SER A 129 -55.69 -15.85 -55.51
N THR A 130 -55.04 -14.70 -55.47
CA THR A 130 -54.25 -14.19 -56.60
C THR A 130 -53.04 -15.09 -56.89
N GLU A 131 -52.51 -15.79 -55.87
CA GLU A 131 -51.38 -16.72 -55.98
C GLU A 131 -51.85 -18.17 -55.86
N GLU A 132 -51.61 -19.00 -56.87
CA GLU A 132 -52.17 -20.37 -56.92
C GLU A 132 -51.63 -21.27 -55.81
N GLN A 133 -50.40 -21.02 -55.34
CA GLN A 133 -49.72 -21.77 -54.29
C GLN A 133 -50.36 -21.54 -52.90
N GLU A 134 -51.11 -20.45 -52.72
CA GLU A 134 -51.84 -20.17 -51.49
C GLU A 134 -53.11 -21.01 -51.35
N ILE A 135 -53.71 -21.46 -52.47
CA ILE A 135 -54.97 -22.19 -52.44
C ILE A 135 -54.77 -23.52 -51.71
N GLY A 136 -55.60 -23.77 -50.71
CA GLY A 136 -55.49 -24.93 -49.82
C GLY A 136 -54.53 -24.74 -48.64
N PHE A 137 -53.99 -23.54 -48.42
CA PHE A 137 -53.28 -23.21 -47.17
C PHE A 137 -54.20 -23.45 -45.96
N SER A 138 -53.70 -24.18 -44.96
CA SER A 138 -54.49 -24.71 -43.83
C SER A 138 -54.00 -24.13 -42.52
N PHE A 139 -54.89 -23.47 -41.77
CA PHE A 139 -54.55 -22.93 -40.46
C PHE A 139 -54.17 -24.04 -39.47
N LYS A 140 -54.87 -25.18 -39.51
CA LYS A 140 -54.59 -26.34 -38.66
C LYS A 140 -53.20 -26.92 -38.88
N LYS A 141 -52.75 -27.04 -40.14
CA LYS A 141 -51.43 -27.60 -40.49
C LYS A 141 -50.27 -26.77 -39.92
N PHE A 142 -50.47 -25.46 -39.76
CA PHE A 142 -49.46 -24.53 -39.27
C PHE A 142 -49.68 -24.07 -37.82
N GLY A 143 -50.57 -24.74 -37.07
CA GLY A 143 -50.78 -24.48 -35.64
C GLY A 143 -51.66 -23.26 -35.32
N TYR A 144 -52.38 -22.71 -36.30
CA TYR A 144 -53.20 -21.50 -36.16
C TYR A 144 -54.70 -21.75 -36.07
N TYR A 145 -55.15 -23.01 -35.94
CA TYR A 145 -56.58 -23.31 -35.93
C TYR A 145 -57.35 -22.57 -34.82
N GLU A 146 -56.82 -22.56 -33.59
CA GLU A 146 -57.44 -21.84 -32.47
C GLU A 146 -57.47 -20.32 -32.70
N ALA A 147 -56.40 -19.76 -33.28
CA ALA A 147 -56.36 -18.35 -33.65
C ALA A 147 -57.39 -18.01 -34.75
N GLY A 148 -57.55 -18.88 -35.74
CA GLY A 148 -58.57 -18.75 -36.78
C GLY A 148 -60.01 -18.75 -36.23
N LYS A 149 -60.30 -19.66 -35.29
CA LYS A 149 -61.62 -19.69 -34.63
C LYS A 149 -61.92 -18.39 -33.90
N ARG A 150 -60.96 -17.88 -33.13
CA ARG A 150 -61.09 -16.62 -32.40
C ARG A 150 -61.26 -15.43 -33.34
N LEU A 151 -60.46 -15.39 -34.42
CA LEU A 151 -60.53 -14.35 -35.45
C LEU A 151 -61.92 -14.28 -36.07
N VAL A 152 -62.51 -15.42 -36.44
CA VAL A 152 -63.84 -15.48 -37.06
C VAL A 152 -64.97 -15.24 -36.06
N SER A 153 -64.80 -15.59 -34.78
CA SER A 153 -65.79 -15.31 -33.73
C SER A 153 -65.79 -13.87 -33.22
N GLY A 154 -64.88 -13.02 -33.71
CA GLY A 154 -64.73 -11.64 -33.23
C GLY A 154 -64.00 -11.51 -31.89
N GLU A 155 -63.34 -12.57 -31.45
CA GLU A 155 -62.41 -12.54 -30.35
C GLU A 155 -61.02 -12.09 -30.82
N VAL A 156 -60.21 -11.55 -29.89
CA VAL A 156 -58.82 -11.20 -30.22
C VAL A 156 -58.03 -12.50 -30.43
N PRO A 157 -57.45 -12.75 -31.62
CA PRO A 157 -56.65 -13.93 -31.88
C PRO A 157 -55.32 -13.84 -31.13
N GLU A 158 -54.88 -14.95 -30.53
CA GLU A 158 -53.58 -15.06 -29.87
C GLU A 158 -52.64 -15.93 -30.69
N VAL A 159 -51.61 -15.30 -31.26
CA VAL A 159 -50.56 -15.97 -32.03
C VAL A 159 -49.20 -15.49 -31.51
N PRO A 160 -48.29 -16.41 -31.13
CA PRO A 160 -46.94 -16.03 -30.74
C PRO A 160 -46.24 -15.22 -31.84
N GLY A 161 -45.70 -14.05 -31.48
CA GLY A 161 -44.98 -13.18 -32.39
C GLY A 161 -45.85 -12.31 -33.31
N ALA A 162 -47.18 -12.35 -33.19
CA ALA A 162 -48.06 -11.44 -33.93
C ALA A 162 -47.70 -9.97 -33.64
N THR A 163 -47.63 -9.15 -34.70
CA THR A 163 -47.19 -7.75 -34.61
C THR A 163 -48.36 -6.78 -34.41
N PHE A 164 -49.57 -7.22 -34.77
CA PHE A 164 -50.81 -6.49 -34.51
C PHE A 164 -51.98 -7.46 -34.36
N THR A 165 -52.81 -7.28 -33.32
CA THR A 165 -54.05 -8.02 -33.13
C THR A 165 -55.16 -7.10 -32.60
N ASP A 166 -56.37 -7.25 -33.14
CA ASP A 166 -57.58 -6.65 -32.60
C ASP A 166 -58.79 -7.58 -32.84
N GLN A 167 -60.02 -7.10 -32.61
CA GLN A 167 -61.21 -7.86 -32.96
C GLN A 167 -61.29 -8.03 -34.48
N TYR A 168 -61.33 -9.29 -34.93
CA TYR A 168 -61.33 -9.69 -36.34
C TYR A 168 -60.04 -9.44 -37.13
N THR A 169 -58.97 -8.92 -36.52
CA THR A 169 -57.70 -8.69 -37.24
C THR A 169 -56.52 -9.40 -36.59
N LEU A 170 -55.66 -9.96 -37.44
CA LEU A 170 -54.39 -10.58 -37.09
C LEU A 170 -53.34 -10.17 -38.11
N VAL A 171 -52.19 -9.66 -37.68
CA VAL A 171 -51.03 -9.43 -38.54
C VAL A 171 -49.84 -10.21 -38.00
N LEU A 172 -49.23 -11.00 -38.89
CA LEU A 172 -48.09 -11.84 -38.58
C LEU A 172 -46.77 -11.07 -38.83
N PRO A 173 -45.68 -11.44 -38.14
CA PRO A 173 -44.36 -10.84 -38.37
C PRO A 173 -43.86 -11.18 -39.77
N ILE A 174 -42.88 -10.41 -40.26
CA ILE A 174 -42.26 -10.71 -41.55
C ILE A 174 -41.57 -12.07 -41.49
N ALA A 175 -41.97 -12.98 -42.38
CA ALA A 175 -41.46 -14.34 -42.42
C ALA A 175 -41.47 -14.89 -43.85
N GLN A 176 -40.81 -16.03 -44.06
CA GLN A 176 -40.95 -16.75 -45.33
C GLN A 176 -42.41 -17.19 -45.54
N ALA A 177 -42.81 -17.54 -46.76
CA ALA A 177 -44.16 -18.06 -47.00
C ALA A 177 -44.26 -19.56 -46.64
N GLY A 178 -45.24 -19.94 -45.82
CA GLY A 178 -45.49 -21.35 -45.45
C GLY A 178 -46.20 -22.17 -46.54
N SER A 179 -46.86 -21.49 -47.47
CA SER A 179 -47.59 -22.04 -48.63
C SER A 179 -46.68 -22.49 -49.78
N GLY A 180 -45.42 -22.04 -49.80
CA GLY A 180 -44.49 -22.31 -50.90
C GLY A 180 -44.53 -21.27 -52.03
N ILE A 181 -45.16 -20.10 -51.84
CA ILE A 181 -44.81 -18.91 -52.64
C ILE A 181 -43.29 -18.71 -52.52
N GLU A 182 -42.60 -18.61 -53.66
CA GLU A 182 -41.16 -18.44 -53.83
C GLU A 182 -40.34 -18.67 -52.54
N GLN A 183 -39.81 -19.88 -52.36
CA GLN A 183 -39.25 -20.38 -51.08
C GLN A 183 -38.17 -19.49 -50.43
N SER A 184 -37.60 -18.53 -51.16
CA SER A 184 -36.61 -17.56 -50.65
C SER A 184 -37.18 -16.19 -50.27
N GLY A 185 -38.43 -15.87 -50.61
CA GLY A 185 -39.05 -14.57 -50.35
C GLY A 185 -39.57 -14.43 -48.92
N PHE A 186 -39.47 -13.23 -48.38
CA PHE A 186 -40.06 -12.81 -47.11
C PHE A 186 -41.33 -12.01 -47.39
N TYR A 187 -42.37 -12.29 -46.62
CA TYR A 187 -43.69 -11.75 -46.78
C TYR A 187 -44.26 -11.30 -45.44
N LYS A 188 -45.15 -10.32 -45.48
CA LYS A 188 -45.98 -9.95 -44.33
C LYS A 188 -47.43 -10.29 -44.63
N PHE A 189 -48.02 -11.15 -43.81
CA PHE A 189 -49.38 -11.63 -43.95
C PHE A 189 -50.28 -10.97 -42.91
N ALA A 190 -51.43 -10.49 -43.36
CA ALA A 190 -52.47 -9.95 -42.50
C ALA A 190 -53.77 -10.70 -42.75
N TYR A 191 -54.61 -10.87 -41.73
CA TYR A 191 -55.88 -11.58 -41.82
C TYR A 191 -56.96 -10.72 -41.20
N TYR A 192 -58.06 -10.53 -41.92
CA TYR A 192 -59.20 -9.77 -41.46
C TYR A 192 -60.50 -10.51 -41.77
N HIS A 193 -61.22 -10.91 -40.72
CA HIS A 193 -62.55 -11.48 -40.90
C HIS A 193 -63.58 -10.37 -41.12
N VAL A 194 -64.31 -10.44 -42.23
CA VAL A 194 -65.31 -9.41 -42.55
C VAL A 194 -66.60 -9.74 -41.83
N GLU A 195 -66.98 -8.91 -40.86
CA GLU A 195 -68.17 -9.13 -40.04
C GLU A 195 -69.43 -9.33 -40.90
N GLY A 196 -70.17 -10.40 -40.59
CA GLY A 196 -71.41 -10.76 -41.28
C GLY A 196 -71.21 -11.52 -42.59
N THR A 197 -69.98 -11.90 -42.93
CA THR A 197 -69.66 -12.70 -44.13
C THR A 197 -69.14 -14.09 -43.76
N ASP A 198 -69.01 -14.98 -44.73
CA ASP A 198 -68.48 -16.33 -44.56
C ASP A 198 -66.97 -16.43 -44.84
N PHE A 199 -66.26 -15.30 -44.95
CA PHE A 199 -64.85 -15.29 -45.35
C PHE A 199 -63.93 -14.37 -44.54
N THR A 200 -62.65 -14.68 -44.62
CA THR A 200 -61.54 -13.90 -44.07
C THR A 200 -60.61 -13.50 -45.21
N ILE A 201 -60.28 -12.21 -45.28
CA ILE A 201 -59.37 -11.67 -46.29
C ILE A 201 -57.95 -11.78 -45.75
N ASN A 202 -57.03 -12.24 -46.60
CA ASN A 202 -55.62 -12.30 -46.31
C ASN A 202 -54.81 -11.56 -47.37
N PRO A 203 -54.61 -10.23 -47.27
CA PRO A 203 -53.64 -9.57 -48.11
C PRO A 203 -52.23 -9.80 -47.57
N PHE A 204 -51.28 -9.85 -48.49
CA PHE A 204 -49.87 -9.95 -48.16
C PHE A 204 -49.02 -9.10 -49.09
N ILE A 205 -47.88 -8.66 -48.56
CA ILE A 205 -46.85 -7.94 -49.29
C ILE A 205 -45.53 -8.69 -49.20
N GLU A 206 -44.76 -8.64 -50.27
CA GLU A 206 -43.35 -8.99 -50.27
C GLU A 206 -42.60 -7.93 -49.47
N ALA A 207 -41.80 -8.41 -48.52
CA ALA A 207 -41.08 -7.58 -47.56
C ALA A 207 -39.57 -7.85 -47.62
N ASN A 208 -39.04 -8.32 -48.75
CA ASN A 208 -37.63 -8.66 -48.91
C ASN A 208 -36.70 -7.47 -48.60
N GLU A 209 -36.97 -6.29 -49.15
CA GLU A 209 -36.17 -5.08 -48.88
C GLU A 209 -36.26 -4.62 -47.42
N VAL A 210 -37.47 -4.70 -46.84
CA VAL A 210 -37.71 -4.35 -45.44
C VAL A 210 -36.99 -5.32 -44.52
N TYR A 211 -37.05 -6.61 -44.82
CA TYR A 211 -36.38 -7.67 -44.07
C TYR A 211 -34.86 -7.51 -44.12
N GLU A 212 -34.28 -7.30 -45.30
CA GLU A 212 -32.84 -7.05 -45.43
C GLU A 212 -32.43 -5.74 -44.75
N TYR A 213 -33.24 -4.69 -44.81
CA TYR A 213 -33.00 -3.47 -44.04
C TYR A 213 -33.02 -3.74 -42.53
N MET A 214 -34.06 -4.39 -42.01
CA MET A 214 -34.19 -4.76 -40.59
C MET A 214 -33.04 -5.65 -40.13
N LYS A 215 -32.53 -6.55 -40.97
CA LYS A 215 -31.36 -7.36 -40.68
C LYS A 215 -30.08 -6.53 -40.59
N ASN A 216 -29.96 -5.49 -41.42
CA ASN A 216 -28.83 -4.56 -41.42
C ASN A 216 -28.86 -3.52 -40.28
N VAL A 217 -30.03 -3.21 -39.72
CA VAL A 217 -30.17 -2.25 -38.60
C VAL A 217 -30.62 -2.90 -37.29
N GLY A 218 -30.83 -4.21 -37.28
CA GLY A 218 -31.40 -4.96 -36.17
C GLY A 218 -30.36 -5.57 -35.22
N PRO A 219 -30.83 -6.35 -34.24
CA PRO A 219 -30.02 -6.93 -33.17
C PRO A 219 -28.78 -7.70 -33.63
N GLU A 220 -28.87 -8.42 -34.75
CA GLU A 220 -27.76 -9.19 -35.33
C GLU A 220 -26.58 -8.30 -35.75
N THR A 221 -26.87 -7.15 -36.36
CA THR A 221 -25.82 -6.21 -36.79
C THR A 221 -25.24 -5.45 -35.60
N GLU A 222 -26.09 -5.04 -34.66
CA GLU A 222 -25.66 -4.42 -33.41
C GLU A 222 -24.73 -5.35 -32.62
N ILE A 223 -25.08 -6.64 -32.48
CA ILE A 223 -24.23 -7.65 -31.84
C ILE A 223 -22.86 -7.74 -32.53
N LYS A 224 -22.85 -7.82 -33.87
CA LYS A 224 -21.59 -7.87 -34.63
C LYS A 224 -20.73 -6.64 -34.40
N GLN A 225 -21.34 -5.47 -34.32
CA GLN A 225 -20.65 -4.21 -34.05
C GLN A 225 -20.08 -4.19 -32.62
N LEU A 226 -20.89 -4.54 -31.61
CA LEU A 226 -20.48 -4.58 -30.20
C LEU A 226 -19.35 -5.58 -29.95
N VAL A 227 -19.38 -6.75 -30.60
CA VAL A 227 -18.29 -7.74 -30.53
C VAL A 227 -17.03 -7.22 -31.24
N LYS A 228 -17.18 -6.52 -32.37
CA LYS A 228 -16.04 -6.02 -33.15
C LYS A 228 -15.35 -4.81 -32.50
N GLU A 229 -16.10 -3.93 -31.85
CA GLU A 229 -15.59 -2.71 -31.24
C GLU A 229 -14.99 -2.93 -29.85
N SER A 230 -15.31 -4.05 -29.22
CA SER A 230 -14.87 -4.37 -27.87
C SER A 230 -13.75 -5.40 -27.87
N ASP A 231 -12.61 -5.03 -27.30
CA ASP A 231 -11.50 -5.98 -27.12
C ASP A 231 -11.82 -7.07 -26.10
N ILE A 232 -12.85 -6.90 -25.25
CA ILE A 232 -13.19 -7.82 -24.16
C ILE A 232 -14.42 -8.69 -24.44
N VAL A 233 -15.29 -8.30 -25.39
CA VAL A 233 -16.48 -9.08 -25.74
C VAL A 233 -16.11 -10.07 -26.82
N GLU A 234 -16.28 -11.35 -26.53
CA GLU A 234 -15.91 -12.43 -27.44
C GLU A 234 -17.15 -13.01 -28.15
N GLU A 235 -18.29 -13.00 -27.45
CA GLU A 235 -19.55 -13.48 -27.99
C GLU A 235 -20.73 -12.84 -27.26
N ILE A 236 -21.77 -12.52 -28.03
CA ILE A 236 -23.09 -12.13 -27.55
C ILE A 236 -24.11 -13.03 -28.26
N GLY A 237 -25.12 -13.49 -27.54
CA GLY A 237 -26.26 -14.20 -28.11
C GLY A 237 -27.56 -13.79 -27.45
N VAL A 238 -28.65 -13.73 -28.21
CA VAL A 238 -30.02 -13.62 -27.69
C VAL A 238 -30.63 -15.00 -27.77
N LEU A 239 -30.87 -15.60 -26.61
CA LEU A 239 -31.29 -17.00 -26.45
C LEU A 239 -32.76 -17.05 -26.07
N ASN A 240 -33.46 -18.08 -26.55
CA ASN A 240 -34.86 -18.31 -26.20
C ASN A 240 -35.01 -19.45 -25.17
N PRO A 241 -35.23 -19.16 -23.87
CA PRO A 241 -35.34 -20.17 -22.80
C PRO A 241 -36.35 -21.28 -23.10
N LYS A 242 -37.49 -20.95 -23.73
CA LYS A 242 -38.55 -21.91 -24.03
C LYS A 242 -38.13 -22.93 -25.08
N VAL A 243 -37.38 -22.52 -26.10
CA VAL A 243 -36.83 -23.44 -27.12
C VAL A 243 -35.69 -24.29 -26.55
N PHE A 244 -34.93 -23.75 -25.59
CA PHE A 244 -33.95 -24.56 -24.86
C PHE A 244 -34.63 -25.63 -23.99
N ALA A 245 -35.77 -25.33 -23.38
CA ALA A 245 -36.57 -26.28 -22.60
C ALA A 245 -37.33 -27.29 -23.48
N ASP A 246 -37.90 -26.85 -24.60
CA ASP A 246 -38.61 -27.68 -25.58
C ASP A 246 -38.17 -27.38 -27.03
N PRO A 247 -37.18 -28.14 -27.54
CA PRO A 247 -36.71 -27.99 -28.92
C PRO A 247 -37.76 -28.31 -29.99
N SER A 248 -38.90 -28.93 -29.65
CA SER A 248 -39.95 -29.24 -30.62
C SER A 248 -40.68 -28.00 -31.13
N LEU A 249 -40.65 -26.90 -30.36
CA LEU A 249 -41.23 -25.61 -30.72
C LEU A 249 -40.65 -25.01 -32.01
N GLU A 250 -39.40 -25.34 -32.36
CA GLU A 250 -38.75 -24.89 -33.60
C GLU A 250 -39.41 -25.47 -34.87
N LYS A 251 -40.16 -26.59 -34.75
CA LYS A 251 -40.76 -27.29 -35.90
C LYS A 251 -42.29 -27.28 -35.91
N GLN A 252 -42.94 -27.05 -34.76
CA GLN A 252 -44.39 -27.15 -34.63
C GLN A 252 -45.13 -25.86 -34.97
N ILE A 253 -44.46 -24.71 -34.85
CA ILE A 253 -45.05 -23.39 -35.04
C ILE A 253 -44.37 -22.71 -36.22
N TYR A 254 -45.18 -22.06 -37.06
CA TYR A 254 -44.70 -21.16 -38.09
C TYR A 254 -44.89 -19.71 -37.62
N PRO A 255 -44.02 -18.76 -37.98
CA PRO A 255 -42.62 -18.97 -38.37
C PRO A 255 -41.84 -19.71 -37.26
N PRO A 256 -40.76 -20.46 -37.60
CA PRO A 256 -39.97 -21.20 -36.62
C PRO A 256 -39.41 -20.31 -35.51
N VAL A 257 -39.64 -20.69 -34.24
CA VAL A 257 -39.01 -20.04 -33.09
C VAL A 257 -37.59 -20.60 -32.93
N LYS A 258 -36.59 -19.74 -33.13
CA LYS A 258 -35.17 -20.16 -33.10
C LYS A 258 -34.65 -20.25 -31.68
N LYS A 259 -33.78 -21.23 -31.44
CA LYS A 259 -33.02 -21.34 -30.18
C LYS A 259 -32.14 -20.11 -29.91
N ILE A 260 -31.54 -19.57 -30.98
CA ILE A 260 -30.73 -18.35 -30.96
C ILE A 260 -31.40 -17.36 -31.91
N GLU A 261 -31.93 -16.28 -31.36
CA GLU A 261 -32.68 -15.27 -32.11
C GLU A 261 -31.73 -14.29 -32.82
N ALA A 262 -30.62 -13.94 -32.15
CA ALA A 262 -29.56 -13.10 -32.70
C ALA A 262 -28.20 -13.47 -32.09
N GLY A 263 -27.11 -13.22 -32.83
CA GLY A 263 -25.75 -13.50 -32.38
C GLY A 263 -25.39 -14.99 -32.41
N THR A 264 -24.51 -15.40 -31.50
CA THR A 264 -24.00 -16.78 -31.47
C THR A 264 -23.87 -17.33 -30.04
N PHE A 265 -23.80 -18.66 -29.93
CA PHE A 265 -23.66 -19.38 -28.66
C PHE A 265 -22.59 -20.48 -28.75
N ARG A 266 -21.41 -20.14 -29.28
CA ARG A 266 -20.29 -21.06 -29.57
C ARG A 266 -19.43 -21.39 -28.35
N TYR A 267 -19.52 -20.60 -27.27
CA TYR A 267 -18.88 -20.86 -25.99
C TYR A 267 -19.84 -21.44 -24.94
N GLY A 268 -21.08 -21.71 -25.33
CA GLY A 268 -22.06 -22.45 -24.54
C GLY A 268 -21.57 -23.86 -24.18
N THR A 269 -21.95 -24.31 -23.00
CA THR A 269 -21.69 -25.65 -22.44
C THR A 269 -23.02 -26.30 -22.05
N PRO A 270 -23.08 -27.63 -21.84
CA PRO A 270 -24.31 -28.28 -21.38
C PRO A 270 -24.89 -27.66 -20.09
N LYS A 271 -24.02 -27.17 -19.20
CA LYS A 271 -24.41 -26.44 -18.00
C LYS A 271 -25.12 -25.13 -18.35
N ASP A 272 -24.61 -24.39 -19.33
CA ASP A 272 -25.25 -23.15 -19.78
C ASP A 272 -26.62 -23.44 -20.41
N GLU A 273 -26.76 -24.53 -21.18
CA GLU A 273 -28.04 -24.90 -21.79
C GLU A 273 -29.10 -25.22 -20.74
N GLU A 274 -28.72 -25.97 -19.70
CA GLU A 274 -29.60 -26.28 -18.55
C GLU A 274 -30.00 -25.01 -17.79
N MET A 275 -29.05 -24.08 -17.60
CA MET A 275 -29.31 -22.80 -16.94
C MET A 275 -30.24 -21.89 -17.74
N VAL A 276 -30.12 -21.89 -19.07
CA VAL A 276 -31.02 -21.11 -19.95
C VAL A 276 -32.40 -21.76 -20.06
N ALA A 277 -32.49 -23.07 -19.95
CA ALA A 277 -33.77 -23.79 -19.94
C ALA A 277 -34.55 -23.63 -18.62
N ASP A 278 -33.87 -23.26 -17.53
CA ASP A 278 -34.51 -22.99 -16.25
C ASP A 278 -35.43 -21.76 -16.35
N SER A 279 -36.65 -21.90 -15.86
CA SER A 279 -37.72 -20.91 -15.99
C SER A 279 -37.64 -19.79 -14.95
N ASN A 280 -36.55 -19.71 -14.17
CA ASN A 280 -36.37 -18.68 -13.15
C ASN A 280 -35.45 -17.55 -13.67
N PRO A 281 -35.99 -16.38 -14.04
CA PRO A 281 -35.23 -15.30 -14.66
C PRO A 281 -34.40 -14.57 -13.59
N VAL A 282 -33.18 -15.05 -13.36
CA VAL A 282 -32.18 -14.35 -12.55
C VAL A 282 -30.93 -14.09 -13.37
N THR A 283 -30.36 -12.90 -13.23
CA THR A 283 -29.05 -12.62 -13.80
C THR A 283 -28.02 -13.51 -13.13
N ILE A 284 -27.33 -14.34 -13.92
CA ILE A 284 -26.30 -15.25 -13.41
C ILE A 284 -25.00 -14.94 -14.12
N SER A 285 -23.91 -14.83 -13.35
CA SER A 285 -22.57 -14.69 -13.89
C SER A 285 -21.59 -15.63 -13.20
N TYR A 286 -20.62 -16.12 -13.97
CA TYR A 286 -19.56 -16.97 -13.43
C TYR A 286 -18.37 -17.05 -14.39
N ILE A 287 -17.24 -17.50 -13.85
CA ILE A 287 -16.01 -17.71 -14.61
C ILE A 287 -15.88 -19.20 -14.92
N GLU A 288 -15.65 -19.53 -16.18
CA GLU A 288 -15.42 -20.90 -16.63
C GLU A 288 -14.29 -20.96 -17.64
N LYS A 289 -13.58 -22.09 -17.67
CA LYS A 289 -12.56 -22.34 -18.69
C LYS A 289 -13.18 -23.07 -19.88
N VAL A 290 -13.26 -22.40 -21.03
CA VAL A 290 -13.82 -22.94 -22.27
C VAL A 290 -12.76 -22.84 -23.38
N LYS A 291 -12.52 -23.94 -24.11
CA LYS A 291 -11.51 -24.02 -25.18
C LYS A 291 -10.10 -23.58 -24.76
N GLY A 292 -9.74 -23.78 -23.49
CA GLY A 292 -8.42 -23.43 -22.97
C GLY A 292 -8.32 -22.04 -22.35
N GLU A 293 -9.32 -21.19 -22.52
CA GLU A 293 -9.32 -19.78 -22.09
C GLU A 293 -10.35 -19.55 -20.98
N LYS A 294 -10.06 -18.62 -20.05
CA LYS A 294 -11.01 -18.23 -19.02
C LYS A 294 -12.00 -17.23 -19.60
N ARG A 295 -13.28 -17.57 -19.52
CA ARG A 295 -14.38 -16.71 -19.95
C ARG A 295 -15.20 -16.28 -18.75
N TYR A 296 -15.53 -15.01 -18.68
CA TYR A 296 -16.54 -14.50 -17.78
C TYR A 296 -17.87 -14.55 -18.51
N LYS A 297 -18.75 -15.45 -18.09
CA LYS A 297 -20.05 -15.68 -18.70
C LYS A 297 -21.12 -14.94 -17.93
N MET A 298 -22.08 -14.37 -18.65
CA MET A 298 -23.26 -13.76 -18.05
C MET A 298 -24.53 -14.09 -18.83
N PHE A 299 -25.59 -14.35 -18.08
CA PHE A 299 -26.94 -14.62 -18.57
C PHE A 299 -27.86 -13.56 -17.98
N ILE A 300 -28.48 -12.75 -18.83
CA ILE A 300 -29.28 -11.61 -18.42
C ILE A 300 -30.68 -11.80 -19.01
N PRO A 301 -31.68 -12.18 -18.20
CA PRO A 301 -33.05 -12.26 -18.69
C PRO A 301 -33.54 -10.86 -19.10
N ILE A 302 -34.13 -10.77 -20.28
CA ILE A 302 -34.85 -9.57 -20.76
C ILE A 302 -36.33 -9.72 -20.37
N ASP A 303 -36.91 -10.87 -20.72
CA ASP A 303 -38.29 -11.28 -20.49
C ASP A 303 -38.37 -12.81 -20.38
N ASP A 304 -39.59 -13.36 -20.24
CA ASP A 304 -39.82 -14.81 -20.11
C ASP A 304 -39.41 -15.63 -21.35
N ASN A 305 -39.19 -14.97 -22.49
CA ASN A 305 -38.86 -15.59 -23.76
C ASN A 305 -37.41 -15.34 -24.20
N ARG A 306 -36.68 -14.41 -23.57
CA ARG A 306 -35.36 -13.98 -24.06
C ARG A 306 -34.35 -13.75 -22.95
N THR A 307 -33.16 -14.28 -23.18
CA THR A 307 -31.98 -14.10 -22.31
C THR A 307 -30.78 -13.68 -23.15
N ILE A 308 -30.14 -12.58 -22.76
CA ILE A 308 -28.86 -12.17 -23.32
C ILE A 308 -27.77 -13.03 -22.71
N TYR A 309 -27.02 -13.71 -23.56
CA TYR A 309 -25.77 -14.38 -23.24
C TYR A 309 -24.59 -13.49 -23.61
N LEU A 310 -23.64 -13.37 -22.68
CA LEU A 310 -22.36 -12.71 -22.88
C LEU A 310 -21.23 -13.67 -22.53
N SER A 311 -20.25 -13.78 -23.41
CA SER A 311 -18.94 -14.36 -23.10
C SER A 311 -17.89 -13.28 -23.22
N LEU A 312 -17.27 -12.93 -22.10
CA LEU A 312 -16.22 -11.93 -22.01
C LEU A 312 -14.86 -12.60 -21.76
N ASP A 313 -13.80 -12.00 -22.27
CA ASP A 313 -12.43 -12.43 -22.01
C ASP A 313 -11.99 -12.03 -20.59
N TYR A 314 -11.94 -13.01 -19.70
CA TYR A 314 -11.58 -12.76 -18.30
C TYR A 314 -10.12 -12.32 -18.14
N GLU A 315 -9.21 -12.77 -19.01
CA GLU A 315 -7.79 -12.44 -18.91
C GLU A 315 -7.52 -11.02 -19.37
N LYS A 316 -8.21 -10.55 -20.43
CA LYS A 316 -8.14 -9.14 -20.84
C LYS A 316 -8.72 -8.19 -19.80
N MET A 317 -9.79 -8.59 -19.11
CA MET A 317 -10.38 -7.80 -18.02
C MET A 317 -9.50 -7.79 -16.75
N SER A 318 -9.06 -8.96 -16.30
CA SER A 318 -8.33 -9.10 -15.02
C SER A 318 -6.82 -8.86 -15.14
N GLY A 319 -6.22 -9.03 -16.32
CA GLY A 319 -4.78 -8.92 -16.56
C GLY A 319 -4.17 -7.57 -16.18
N PRO A 320 -4.75 -6.42 -16.61
CA PRO A 320 -4.29 -5.10 -16.18
C PRO A 320 -4.30 -4.94 -14.65
N LEU A 321 -5.31 -5.51 -13.98
CA LEU A 321 -5.45 -5.45 -12.52
C LEU A 321 -4.37 -6.27 -11.81
N TYR A 322 -4.06 -7.46 -12.30
CA TYR A 322 -2.94 -8.27 -11.81
C TYR A 322 -1.61 -7.54 -11.97
N ARG A 323 -1.34 -6.95 -13.15
CA ARG A 323 -0.10 -6.23 -13.42
C ARG A 323 0.09 -5.04 -12.48
N HIS A 324 -0.92 -4.18 -12.32
CA HIS A 324 -0.84 -3.06 -11.37
C HIS A 324 -0.63 -3.54 -9.94
N SER A 325 -1.31 -4.61 -9.53
CA SER A 325 -1.17 -5.17 -8.19
C SER A 325 0.24 -5.72 -7.92
N ILE A 326 0.83 -6.42 -8.90
CA ILE A 326 2.22 -6.91 -8.82
C ILE A 326 3.21 -5.74 -8.71
N ILE A 327 3.02 -4.68 -9.51
CA ILE A 327 3.85 -3.47 -9.44
C ILE A 327 3.77 -2.86 -8.03
N LEU A 328 2.57 -2.77 -7.44
CA LEU A 328 2.39 -2.25 -6.08
C LEU A 328 3.10 -3.13 -5.04
N ILE A 329 2.98 -4.46 -5.11
CA ILE A 329 3.67 -5.39 -4.20
C ILE A 329 5.20 -5.23 -4.32
N ILE A 330 5.73 -5.23 -5.54
CA ILE A 330 7.17 -5.11 -5.78
C ILE A 330 7.69 -3.75 -5.30
N SER A 331 6.98 -2.66 -5.62
CA SER A 331 7.35 -1.31 -5.18
C SER A 331 7.33 -1.16 -3.65
N GLY A 332 6.37 -1.78 -2.97
CA GLY A 332 6.30 -1.83 -1.51
C GLY A 332 7.47 -2.60 -0.90
N LEU A 333 7.78 -3.79 -1.41
CA LEU A 333 8.93 -4.58 -0.97
C LEU A 333 10.26 -3.87 -1.23
N ALA A 334 10.43 -3.26 -2.41
CA ALA A 334 11.61 -2.46 -2.74
C ALA A 334 11.80 -1.29 -1.78
N SER A 335 10.70 -0.60 -1.42
CA SER A 335 10.72 0.50 -0.46
C SER A 335 11.17 0.03 0.94
N LEU A 336 10.71 -1.15 1.40
CA LEU A 336 11.17 -1.73 2.67
C LEU A 336 12.66 -2.11 2.65
N ILE A 337 13.16 -2.63 1.52
CA ILE A 337 14.58 -2.94 1.35
C ILE A 337 15.41 -1.65 1.40
N VAL A 338 15.01 -0.60 0.69
CA VAL A 338 15.68 0.70 0.71
C VAL A 338 15.69 1.27 2.13
N LEU A 339 14.56 1.21 2.84
CA LEU A 339 14.46 1.66 4.24
C LEU A 339 15.41 0.88 5.16
N PHE A 340 15.51 -0.43 5.00
CA PHE A 340 16.46 -1.26 5.74
C PHE A 340 17.91 -0.84 5.47
N LEU A 341 18.28 -0.64 4.19
CA LEU A 341 19.64 -0.24 3.80
C LEU A 341 20.01 1.14 4.35
N LEU A 342 19.09 2.12 4.28
CA LEU A 342 19.29 3.45 4.84
C LEU A 342 19.49 3.38 6.36
N THR A 343 18.62 2.64 7.05
CA THR A 343 18.70 2.44 8.50
C THR A 343 19.99 1.74 8.91
N ALA A 344 20.38 0.70 8.17
CA ALA A 344 21.60 -0.05 8.44
C ALA A 344 22.85 0.80 8.21
N ARG A 345 22.89 1.59 7.12
CA ARG A 345 23.98 2.52 6.82
C ARG A 345 24.10 3.59 7.91
N PHE A 346 22.98 4.20 8.31
CA PHE A 346 22.94 5.21 9.37
C PHE A 346 23.47 4.66 10.70
N PHE A 347 22.96 3.51 11.15
CA PHE A 347 23.35 2.94 12.43
C PHE A 347 24.80 2.42 12.43
N ASN A 348 25.28 1.89 11.30
CA ASN A 348 26.68 1.48 11.16
C ASN A 348 27.63 2.67 11.37
N ARG A 349 27.33 3.83 10.76
CA ARG A 349 28.13 5.06 10.94
C ARG A 349 28.21 5.49 12.40
N ILE A 350 27.08 5.51 13.11
CA ILE A 350 27.03 5.85 14.54
C ILE A 350 27.88 4.87 15.36
N TYR A 351 27.74 3.57 15.11
CA TYR A 351 28.46 2.55 15.85
C TYR A 351 29.97 2.62 15.65
N GLU A 352 30.43 2.88 14.43
CA GLU A 352 31.84 3.08 14.10
C GLU A 352 32.42 4.30 14.84
N ASN A 353 31.71 5.44 14.82
CA ASN A 353 32.13 6.65 15.53
C ASN A 353 32.16 6.47 17.05
N LEU A 354 31.16 5.79 17.63
CA LEU A 354 31.19 5.43 19.05
C LEU A 354 32.37 4.53 19.42
N GLN A 355 32.76 3.61 18.53
CA GLN A 355 33.89 2.73 18.77
C GLN A 355 35.22 3.51 18.76
N HIS A 356 35.37 4.52 17.89
CA HIS A 356 36.52 5.42 17.91
C HIS A 356 36.64 6.19 19.23
N ILE A 357 35.53 6.75 19.74
CA ILE A 357 35.53 7.46 21.04
C ILE A 357 35.81 6.50 22.19
N LYS A 358 35.20 5.31 22.17
CA LYS A 358 35.45 4.27 23.19
C LYS A 358 36.94 3.92 23.23
N ASN A 359 37.55 3.66 22.09
CA ASN A 359 38.97 3.31 22.02
C ASN A 359 39.84 4.45 22.55
N GLN A 360 39.52 5.70 22.24
CA GLN A 360 40.22 6.87 22.81
C GLN A 360 40.11 6.90 24.33
N ILE A 361 38.92 6.69 24.90
CA ILE A 361 38.72 6.66 26.35
C ILE A 361 39.52 5.52 26.99
N THR A 362 39.54 4.34 26.37
CA THR A 362 40.35 3.21 26.85
C THR A 362 41.84 3.54 26.84
N SER A 363 42.36 4.19 25.79
CA SER A 363 43.76 4.66 25.77
C SER A 363 44.04 5.68 26.87
N LEU A 364 43.11 6.60 27.14
CA LEU A 364 43.19 7.56 28.23
C LEU A 364 43.20 6.87 29.61
N GLU A 365 42.39 5.83 29.82
CA GLU A 365 42.39 5.01 31.04
C GLU A 365 43.72 4.28 31.27
N GLU A 366 44.38 3.87 30.19
CA GLU A 366 45.71 3.23 30.21
C GLU A 366 46.86 4.24 30.41
N GLY A 367 46.56 5.55 30.44
CA GLY A 367 47.54 6.62 30.65
C GLY A 367 48.11 7.22 29.38
N ASP A 368 47.62 6.88 28.20
CA ASP A 368 48.03 7.48 26.93
C ASP A 368 47.24 8.78 26.67
N LEU A 369 47.91 9.92 26.87
CA LEU A 369 47.36 11.26 26.68
C LEU A 369 47.65 11.83 25.27
N THR A 370 48.04 10.97 24.33
CA THR A 370 48.32 11.36 22.94
C THR A 370 47.20 10.97 21.97
N VAL A 371 46.39 9.98 22.33
CA VAL A 371 45.34 9.44 21.46
C VAL A 371 44.15 10.39 21.35
N LYS A 372 43.80 10.72 20.11
CA LYS A 372 42.66 11.57 19.76
C LYS A 372 41.72 10.89 18.78
N SER A 373 40.43 11.16 18.88
CA SER A 373 39.45 10.77 17.85
C SER A 373 39.30 11.91 16.83
N ASP A 374 39.25 11.58 15.54
CA ASP A 374 39.06 12.54 14.44
C ASP A 374 37.70 12.32 13.76
N ILE A 375 36.62 12.44 14.53
CA ILE A 375 35.27 12.27 14.00
C ILE A 375 34.82 13.60 13.39
N LYS A 376 34.64 13.61 12.07
CA LYS A 376 34.19 14.76 11.28
C LYS A 376 32.94 14.38 10.51
N ASP A 377 31.80 14.44 11.18
CA ASP A 377 30.57 13.84 10.69
C ASP A 377 29.34 14.76 10.82
N GLY A 378 29.52 15.93 11.43
CA GLY A 378 28.53 16.98 11.66
C GLY A 378 27.53 16.66 12.77
N SER A 379 27.67 15.53 13.47
CA SER A 379 26.73 15.08 14.51
C SER A 379 27.19 15.46 15.92
N GLU A 380 26.36 15.12 16.91
CA GLU A 380 26.70 15.21 18.33
C GLU A 380 27.94 14.38 18.70
N LEU A 381 28.27 13.33 17.92
CA LEU A 381 29.46 12.52 18.14
C LEU A 381 30.75 13.28 17.77
N GLU A 382 30.71 14.17 16.78
CA GLU A 382 31.82 15.08 16.49
C GLU A 382 32.04 16.04 17.66
N LEU A 383 30.98 16.64 18.20
CA LEU A 383 31.09 17.52 19.38
C LEU A 383 31.64 16.78 20.59
N LEU A 384 31.20 15.53 20.81
CA LEU A 384 31.71 14.68 21.88
C LEU A 384 33.19 14.35 21.66
N SER A 385 33.57 13.96 20.45
CA SER A 385 34.97 13.72 20.05
C SER A 385 35.86 14.93 20.32
N GLN A 386 35.44 16.12 19.89
CA GLN A 386 36.16 17.37 20.16
C GLN A 386 36.24 17.69 21.64
N SER A 387 35.18 17.42 22.42
CA SER A 387 35.18 17.63 23.86
C SER A 387 36.14 16.68 24.58
N THR A 388 36.17 15.40 24.17
CA THR A 388 37.11 14.41 24.68
C THR A 388 38.55 14.79 24.30
N ASN A 389 38.80 15.26 23.08
CA ASN A 389 40.11 15.76 22.66
C ASN A 389 40.57 16.94 23.52
N ARG A 390 39.68 17.91 23.82
CA ARG A 390 40.00 19.02 24.74
C ARG A 390 40.30 18.53 26.15
N MET A 391 39.62 17.49 26.62
CA MET A 391 39.92 16.87 27.92
C MET A 391 41.30 16.22 27.93
N VAL A 392 41.64 15.46 26.88
CA VAL A 392 42.99 14.89 26.69
C VAL A 392 44.04 16.00 26.69
N ASP A 393 43.83 17.09 25.96
CA ASP A 393 44.75 18.24 25.92
C ASP A 393 44.94 18.89 27.29
N LYS A 394 43.86 19.10 28.05
CA LYS A 394 43.95 19.67 29.40
C LYS A 394 44.63 18.73 30.40
N LEU A 395 44.38 17.43 30.31
CA LEU A 395 45.05 16.45 31.16
C LEU A 395 46.53 16.36 30.82
N ASN A 396 46.88 16.32 29.54
CA ASN A 396 48.27 16.33 29.07
C ASN A 396 49.01 17.57 29.59
N GLN A 397 48.41 18.76 29.40
CA GLN A 397 48.96 20.02 29.93
C GLN A 397 49.10 19.99 31.46
N LEU A 398 48.09 19.51 32.18
CA LEU A 398 48.12 19.45 33.65
C LEU A 398 49.21 18.49 34.16
N VAL A 399 49.38 17.33 33.53
CA VAL A 399 50.46 16.38 33.86
C VAL A 399 51.83 16.99 33.53
N ALA A 400 51.99 17.63 32.37
CA ALA A 400 53.23 18.29 31.99
C ALA A 400 53.61 19.46 32.93
N GLU A 401 52.63 20.29 33.31
CA GLU A 401 52.83 21.38 34.28
C GLU A 401 53.16 20.83 35.66
N THR A 402 52.46 19.79 36.12
CA THR A 402 52.75 19.12 37.39
C THR A 402 54.16 18.51 37.37
N HIS A 403 54.59 17.94 36.24
CA HIS A 403 55.94 17.41 36.06
C HIS A 403 57.00 18.50 36.17
N LYS A 404 56.77 19.64 35.51
CA LYS A 404 57.63 20.81 35.61
C LYS A 404 57.70 21.35 37.03
N GLN A 405 56.57 21.45 37.73
CA GLN A 405 56.54 21.94 39.11
C GLN A 405 57.19 20.96 40.09
N ALA A 406 56.96 19.65 39.96
CA ALA A 406 57.63 18.64 40.76
C ALA A 406 59.15 18.65 40.54
N THR A 407 59.60 18.79 39.29
CA THR A 407 61.04 18.94 38.98
C THR A 407 61.62 20.21 39.59
N LYS A 408 60.88 21.32 39.55
CA LYS A 408 61.31 22.59 40.17
C LYS A 408 61.36 22.47 41.69
N ALA A 409 60.35 21.86 42.31
CA ALA A 409 60.29 21.59 43.75
C ALA A 409 61.45 20.70 44.19
N GLN A 410 61.74 19.61 43.46
CA GLN A 410 62.89 18.75 43.70
C GLN A 410 64.21 19.54 43.65
N ARG A 411 64.42 20.35 42.59
CA ARG A 411 65.63 21.17 42.46
C ARG A 411 65.75 22.19 43.61
N LEU A 412 64.66 22.87 43.95
CA LEU A 412 64.65 23.79 45.10
C LEU A 412 64.92 23.05 46.40
N SER A 413 64.41 21.84 46.58
CA SER A 413 64.67 21.01 47.76
C SER A 413 66.14 20.68 47.91
N ILE A 414 66.80 20.29 46.81
CA ILE A 414 68.24 19.98 46.80
C ILE A 414 69.07 21.25 47.09
N LEU A 415 68.70 22.38 46.49
CA LEU A 415 69.36 23.66 46.77
C LEU A 415 69.16 24.11 48.22
N LEU A 416 67.93 23.99 48.74
CA LEU A 416 67.60 24.29 50.12
C LEU A 416 68.36 23.37 51.07
N GLU A 417 68.48 22.07 50.77
CA GLU A 417 69.27 21.12 51.56
C GLU A 417 70.74 21.53 51.61
N ALA A 418 71.33 21.91 50.47
CA ALA A 418 72.71 22.36 50.39
C ALA A 418 72.95 23.70 51.10
N GLU A 419 72.11 24.71 50.86
CA GLU A 419 72.21 26.04 51.47
C GLU A 419 71.88 26.01 52.97
N ALA A 420 70.89 25.21 53.37
CA ALA A 420 70.64 24.92 54.77
C ALA A 420 71.88 24.29 55.37
N SER A 421 72.46 23.23 54.79
CA SER A 421 73.66 22.58 55.33
C SER A 421 74.85 23.54 55.49
N ASP A 422 75.10 24.44 54.54
CA ASP A 422 76.18 25.43 54.63
C ASP A 422 75.89 26.50 55.70
N SER A 423 74.66 27.03 55.71
CA SER A 423 74.22 28.00 56.72
C SER A 423 74.23 27.40 58.12
N VAL A 424 73.86 26.12 58.24
CA VAL A 424 73.87 25.28 59.43
C VAL A 424 75.28 25.17 59.98
N GLU A 425 76.24 24.79 59.15
CA GLU A 425 77.63 24.64 59.56
C GLU A 425 78.21 25.96 60.07
N LYS A 426 77.91 27.05 59.34
CA LYS A 426 78.35 28.40 59.72
C LYS A 426 77.67 28.93 60.99
N MET A 427 76.37 28.69 61.14
CA MET A 427 75.62 29.10 62.34
C MET A 427 76.02 28.28 63.56
N TYR A 428 76.21 26.97 63.41
CA TYR A 428 76.66 26.09 64.48
C TYR A 428 78.06 26.48 64.95
N THR A 429 78.98 26.77 64.03
CA THR A 429 80.34 27.25 64.36
C THR A 429 80.29 28.60 65.07
N LEU A 430 79.57 29.58 64.53
CA LEU A 430 79.40 30.90 65.18
C LEU A 430 78.73 30.82 66.55
N SER A 431 77.69 29.98 66.71
CA SER A 431 76.97 29.82 67.97
C SER A 431 77.81 29.08 69.01
N THR A 432 78.57 28.07 68.59
CA THR A 432 79.53 27.36 69.44
C THR A 432 80.65 28.30 69.87
N GLU A 433 81.20 29.08 68.95
CA GLU A 433 82.21 30.10 69.24
C GLU A 433 81.66 31.16 70.21
N ALA A 434 80.45 31.67 69.96
CA ALA A 434 79.79 32.61 70.85
C ALA A 434 79.54 32.01 72.24
N THR A 435 79.18 30.72 72.33
CA THR A 435 78.99 30.01 73.60
C THR A 435 80.30 29.80 74.34
N ILE A 436 81.37 29.40 73.64
CA ILE A 436 82.71 29.26 74.21
C ILE A 436 83.19 30.61 74.73
N LYS A 437 83.06 31.66 73.93
CA LYS A 437 83.43 33.02 74.31
C LYS A 437 82.59 33.55 75.46
N ALA A 438 81.29 33.29 75.48
CA ALA A 438 80.42 33.65 76.60
C ALA A 438 80.82 32.92 77.88
N ARG A 439 81.22 31.63 77.79
CA ARG A 439 81.74 30.87 78.94
C ARG A 439 83.09 31.38 79.42
N GLU A 440 84.00 31.71 78.51
CA GLU A 440 85.31 32.29 78.83
C GLU A 440 85.14 33.66 79.51
N GLN A 441 84.30 34.52 78.93
CA GLN A 441 83.92 35.81 79.53
C GLN A 441 83.22 35.63 80.87
N LEU A 442 82.35 34.62 81.03
CA LEU A 442 81.73 34.31 82.30
C LEU A 442 82.79 33.95 83.34
N ASN A 443 83.76 33.11 82.99
CA ASN A 443 84.82 32.70 83.91
C ASN A 443 85.69 33.89 84.31
N GLU A 444 86.12 34.73 83.36
CA GLU A 444 86.87 35.96 83.64
C GLU A 444 86.06 36.96 84.47
N PHE A 445 84.80 37.18 84.10
CA PHE A 445 83.90 38.10 84.80
C PHE A 445 83.59 37.60 86.20
N THR A 446 83.40 36.29 86.40
CA THR A 446 83.19 35.69 87.71
C THR A 446 84.44 35.79 88.57
N ALA A 447 85.63 35.52 88.01
CA ALA A 447 86.90 35.71 88.71
C ALA A 447 87.10 37.16 89.15
N PHE A 448 86.83 38.13 88.25
CA PHE A 448 86.87 39.55 88.59
C PHE A 448 85.85 39.94 89.68
N LEU A 449 84.62 39.42 89.60
CA LEU A 449 83.60 39.63 90.62
C LEU A 449 83.99 38.95 91.96
N GLU A 450 84.71 37.84 91.93
CA GLU A 450 85.30 37.20 93.11
C GLU A 450 86.42 38.04 93.73
N ASP A 451 87.31 38.61 92.93
CA ASP A 451 88.35 39.54 93.42
C ASP A 451 87.72 40.77 94.11
N ILE A 452 86.62 41.29 93.56
CA ILE A 452 85.82 42.36 94.19
C ILE A 452 85.21 41.87 95.51
N THR A 453 84.61 40.68 95.50
CA THR A 453 84.01 40.06 96.70
C THR A 453 85.04 39.89 97.81
N GLU A 454 86.25 39.42 97.47
CA GLU A 454 87.34 39.16 98.39
C GLU A 454 87.96 40.47 98.92
N SER A 455 88.16 41.47 98.07
CA SER A 455 88.60 42.81 98.48
C SER A 455 87.60 43.49 99.44
N MET A 456 86.31 43.21 99.28
CA MET A 456 85.25 43.77 100.12
C MET A 456 85.10 43.09 101.49
N LYS A 457 85.60 41.86 101.69
CA LYS A 457 85.60 41.15 102.99
C LYS A 457 86.48 41.81 104.06
N GLY A 458 87.43 42.68 103.65
CA GLY A 458 88.31 43.43 104.56
C GLY A 458 87.70 44.71 105.15
N TYR A 459 86.49 45.09 104.76
CA TYR A 459 85.80 46.30 105.23
C TYR A 459 84.73 45.95 106.29
N PRO A 460 84.55 46.78 107.35
CA PRO A 460 83.52 46.53 108.36
C PRO A 460 82.11 46.56 107.76
N GLU A 461 81.27 45.60 108.17
CA GLU A 461 79.86 45.45 107.75
C GLU A 461 79.07 46.72 108.07
N THR A 462 78.99 47.61 107.10
CA THR A 462 78.16 48.81 107.11
C THR A 462 77.23 48.69 105.92
N GLY A 463 75.98 49.16 106.01
CA GLY A 463 74.92 48.87 105.02
C GLY A 463 75.21 49.22 103.54
N SER A 464 76.37 49.83 103.22
CA SER A 464 76.84 50.02 101.85
C SER A 464 77.68 48.84 101.30
N SER A 465 78.45 48.12 102.12
CA SER A 465 79.25 46.97 101.67
C SER A 465 78.38 45.76 101.33
N GLU A 466 77.36 45.49 102.15
CA GLU A 466 76.33 44.45 101.90
C GLU A 466 75.54 44.73 100.61
N LYS A 467 75.29 46.01 100.31
CA LYS A 467 74.62 46.45 99.07
C LYS A 467 75.49 46.27 97.82
N ILE A 468 76.81 46.33 97.95
CA ILE A 468 77.75 46.06 96.86
C ILE A 468 77.90 44.56 96.66
N LEU A 469 78.09 43.79 97.73
CA LEU A 469 78.15 42.32 97.68
C LEU A 469 76.88 41.71 97.07
N SER A 470 75.70 42.17 97.48
CA SER A 470 74.43 41.72 96.87
C SER A 470 74.30 42.10 95.38
N ARG A 471 74.84 43.26 94.96
CA ARG A 471 74.91 43.63 93.53
C ARG A 471 75.90 42.78 92.76
N VAL A 472 77.02 42.41 93.36
CA VAL A 472 78.02 41.51 92.76
C VAL A 472 77.41 40.12 92.56
N GLU A 473 76.68 39.61 93.54
CA GLU A 473 75.98 38.33 93.43
C GLU A 473 74.88 38.37 92.35
N ALA A 474 74.09 39.45 92.30
CA ALA A 474 73.12 39.66 91.22
C ALA A 474 73.78 39.74 89.84
N LEU A 475 74.98 40.33 89.73
CA LEU A 475 75.75 40.37 88.47
C LEU A 475 76.30 38.99 88.08
N LYS A 476 76.70 38.15 89.04
CA LYS A 476 77.06 36.74 88.77
C LYS A 476 75.87 35.96 88.25
N GLU A 477 74.71 36.12 88.88
CA GLU A 477 73.46 35.46 88.46
C GLU A 477 73.06 35.89 87.03
N ILE A 478 73.10 37.19 86.72
CA ILE A 478 72.86 37.71 85.36
C ILE A 478 73.85 37.15 84.34
N ALA A 479 75.14 37.03 84.70
CA ALA A 479 76.16 36.49 83.80
C ALA A 479 75.95 34.98 83.52
N HIS A 480 75.57 34.22 84.56
CA HIS A 480 75.18 32.82 84.43
C HIS A 480 73.93 32.65 83.56
N GLU A 481 72.87 33.43 83.82
CA GLU A 481 71.64 33.43 83.01
C GLU A 481 71.92 33.76 81.54
N ARG A 482 72.78 34.76 81.27
CA ARG A 482 73.15 35.13 79.90
C ARG A 482 73.90 34.00 79.16
N THR A 483 74.78 33.30 79.85
CA THR A 483 75.51 32.16 79.29
C THR A 483 74.59 30.96 79.08
N ALA A 484 73.66 30.72 80.01
CA ALA A 484 72.61 29.71 79.88
C ALA A 484 71.70 30.01 78.68
N ALA A 485 71.25 31.25 78.51
CA ALA A 485 70.46 31.68 77.36
C ALA A 485 71.20 31.53 76.03
N THR A 486 72.52 31.79 76.00
CA THR A 486 73.35 31.58 74.80
C THR A 486 73.50 30.10 74.46
N THR A 487 73.64 29.25 75.49
CA THR A 487 73.68 27.79 75.33
C THR A 487 72.34 27.26 74.83
N ASP A 488 71.23 27.73 75.40
CA ASP A 488 69.86 27.37 75.00
C ASP A 488 69.54 27.80 73.56
N THR A 489 70.01 28.98 73.17
CA THR A 489 69.94 29.46 71.78
C THR A 489 70.69 28.51 70.84
N THR A 490 71.87 28.01 71.24
CA THR A 490 72.65 27.05 70.44
C THR A 490 71.93 25.71 70.28
N ILE A 491 71.30 25.21 71.35
CA ILE A 491 70.53 23.96 71.31
C ILE A 491 69.29 24.13 70.41
N THR A 492 68.52 25.20 70.62
CA THR A 492 67.34 25.50 69.82
C THR A 492 67.69 25.67 68.34
N LEU A 493 68.83 26.30 68.05
CA LEU A 493 69.33 26.44 66.68
C LEU A 493 69.66 25.06 66.08
N SER A 494 70.33 24.18 66.83
CA SER A 494 70.61 22.80 66.40
C SER A 494 69.34 22.00 66.08
N ASP A 495 68.29 22.14 66.90
CA ASP A 495 67.01 21.45 66.67
C ASP A 495 66.27 22.00 65.44
N LEU A 496 66.25 23.32 65.26
CA LEU A 496 65.69 23.98 64.07
C LEU A 496 66.40 23.53 62.79
N ILE A 497 67.72 23.38 62.88
CA ILE A 497 68.60 22.91 61.81
C ILE A 497 68.26 21.49 61.39
N GLN A 498 68.16 20.57 62.36
CA GLN A 498 67.86 19.17 62.09
C GLN A 498 66.45 19.01 61.52
N SER A 499 65.50 19.82 62.00
CA SER A 499 64.14 19.90 61.49
C SER A 499 64.10 20.41 60.03
N LEU A 500 64.81 21.49 59.71
CA LEU A 500 64.85 22.06 58.35
C LEU A 500 65.45 21.08 57.34
N HIS A 501 66.55 20.41 57.71
CA HIS A 501 67.16 19.37 56.87
C HIS A 501 66.19 18.20 56.64
N GLY A 502 65.49 17.76 57.69
CA GLY A 502 64.45 16.73 57.58
C GLY A 502 63.32 17.10 56.63
N GLN A 503 62.81 18.34 56.72
CA GLN A 503 61.74 18.85 55.85
C GLN A 503 62.19 18.97 54.39
N ALA A 504 63.42 19.44 54.14
CA ALA A 504 63.98 19.53 52.78
C ALA A 504 64.13 18.14 52.14
N ARG A 505 64.51 17.12 52.91
CA ARG A 505 64.59 15.75 52.42
C ARG A 505 63.22 15.16 52.09
N GLU A 506 62.23 15.37 52.97
CA GLU A 506 60.86 14.92 52.76
C GLU A 506 60.23 15.56 51.50
N LEU A 507 60.47 16.85 51.27
CA LEU A 507 59.98 17.56 50.09
C LEU A 507 60.63 17.05 48.79
N SER A 508 61.90 16.64 48.84
CA SER A 508 62.59 15.98 47.73
C SER A 508 61.98 14.61 47.42
N ASP A 509 61.71 13.80 48.45
CA ASP A 509 61.09 12.48 48.30
C ASP A 509 59.67 12.56 47.75
N ILE A 510 58.86 13.52 48.21
CA ILE A 510 57.51 13.78 47.68
C ILE A 510 57.60 14.14 46.19
N SER A 511 58.52 15.04 45.83
CA SER A 511 58.72 15.47 44.44
C SER A 511 59.13 14.30 43.54
N ASN A 512 60.04 13.44 44.00
CA ASN A 512 60.47 12.23 43.29
C ASN A 512 59.32 11.24 43.08
N ARG A 513 58.48 11.01 44.10
CA ARG A 513 57.31 10.14 43.97
C ARG A 513 56.30 10.69 42.96
N LEU A 514 56.07 12.00 42.98
CA LEU A 514 55.21 12.66 42.00
C LEU A 514 55.74 12.45 40.58
N ILE A 515 57.02 12.71 40.33
CA ILE A 515 57.66 12.50 39.02
C ILE A 515 57.45 11.07 38.54
N LYS A 516 57.73 10.08 39.39
CA LYS A 516 57.54 8.65 39.08
C LYS A 516 56.08 8.28 38.78
N TYR A 517 55.11 8.91 39.43
CA TYR A 517 53.70 8.70 39.09
C TYR A 517 53.33 9.31 37.74
N MET A 518 53.94 10.43 37.37
CA MET A 518 53.71 11.08 36.09
C MET A 518 54.35 10.35 34.91
N GLU A 519 55.45 9.62 35.12
CA GLU A 519 56.07 8.75 34.10
C GLU A 519 55.14 7.62 33.61
N LYS A 520 54.07 7.30 34.35
CA LYS A 520 53.06 6.35 33.91
C LYS A 520 52.18 6.90 32.78
N PHE A 521 52.17 8.21 32.57
CA PHE A 521 51.42 8.83 31.48
C PHE A 521 52.31 8.99 30.27
N THR A 522 51.80 8.61 29.10
CA THR A 522 52.42 8.91 27.81
C THR A 522 51.93 10.29 27.38
N LEU A 523 52.86 11.23 27.19
CA LEU A 523 52.59 12.64 26.87
C LEU A 523 52.76 12.97 25.40
#